data_AF-A0A0J8QKA0-F1
#
_entry.id   AF-A0A0J8QKA0-F1
#
_cell.length_a   1.000
_cell.length_b   1.000
_cell.length_c   1.000
_cell.angle_alpha   90.00
_cell.angle_beta   90.00
_cell.angle_gamma   90.00
#
_symmetry.space_group_name_H-M   'P 1'
#
loop_
_entity.id
_entity.type
_entity.pdbx_description
1 polymer ?
#
loop_
_entity_poly.entity_id
_entity_poly.type
_entity_poly.pdbx_seq_one_letter_code
_entity_poly.pdbx_strand_id
1 'polypeptide(L)'
;MTNGGFQSSWGKAYKYIPLKMTFLLSILVLELGSLICAVAPNSTTLIAGRAISGLGAAGIGTGAYTIIAFVAEPRKRAMFTGIIGESYGFASVAEPLIGGVLSRQGVVAAKPVPASWKEKLLQMDIVGIAMIMGAVVTYILALQYGGQSKAWNSAQVIGLLVAFVVILIVFCVWERFQRERAMVIPRLFKQRTVGISCICTFFFSGSYFLVIYYLPVYSQSVENSSPAMSDGKNLPLIMAVTLAMISSGVMISATGLVSQTKVVGSIISIIASGLLYTLDVDTSTDKWIGYQILGGIGWGIAFQVPIM
;
A
#
# COMPACT_ATOMS: atom_id res chain seq x y z
N MET A 1 0.22 4.89 -4.38
CA MET A 1 1.23 4.66 -5.44
C MET A 1 2.60 5.19 -5.04
N THR A 2 2.68 6.44 -4.57
CA THR A 2 3.85 7.00 -3.88
C THR A 2 4.35 6.12 -2.72
N ASN A 3 3.43 5.59 -1.90
CA ASN A 3 3.78 4.66 -0.81
C ASN A 3 4.69 3.50 -1.28
N GLY A 4 4.24 2.71 -2.26
CA GLY A 4 4.98 1.52 -2.73
C GLY A 4 6.35 1.83 -3.36
N GLY A 5 6.47 2.93 -4.11
CA GLY A 5 7.72 3.29 -4.79
C GLY A 5 8.85 3.69 -3.83
N PHE A 6 8.51 4.23 -2.66
CA PHE A 6 9.47 4.76 -1.68
C PHE A 6 9.82 3.81 -0.53
N GLN A 7 9.11 2.68 -0.40
CA GLN A 7 9.38 1.71 0.67
C GLN A 7 10.83 1.21 0.64
N SER A 8 11.37 0.90 -0.54
CA SER A 8 12.75 0.45 -0.65
C SER A 8 13.76 1.54 -0.25
N SER A 9 13.51 2.80 -0.62
CA SER A 9 14.35 3.94 -0.24
C SER A 9 14.40 4.10 1.28
N TRP A 10 13.25 3.98 1.95
CA TRP A 10 13.17 4.02 3.41
C TRP A 10 13.84 2.81 4.07
N GLY A 11 13.72 1.62 3.49
CA GLY A 11 14.42 0.42 3.96
C GLY A 11 15.94 0.62 4.05
N LYS A 12 16.53 1.34 3.09
CA LYS A 12 17.94 1.75 3.17
C LYS A 12 18.19 2.83 4.21
N ALA A 13 17.31 3.82 4.33
CA ALA A 13 17.44 4.88 5.33
C ALA A 13 17.48 4.29 6.75
N TYR A 14 16.63 3.29 7.06
CA TYR A 14 16.67 2.60 8.35
C TYR A 14 17.93 1.75 8.58
N LYS A 15 18.63 1.37 7.51
CA LYS A 15 19.89 0.61 7.60
C LYS A 15 21.09 1.50 7.96
N TYR A 16 21.16 2.72 7.43
CA TYR A 16 22.34 3.59 7.55
C TYR A 16 22.16 4.78 8.51
N ILE A 17 20.92 5.16 8.83
CA ILE A 17 20.57 6.28 9.71
C ILE A 17 19.95 5.72 11.00
N PRO A 18 20.20 6.32 12.17
CA PRO A 18 19.60 5.87 13.43
C PRO A 18 18.07 5.72 13.35
N LEU A 19 17.60 4.52 13.69
CA LEU A 19 16.22 4.03 13.59
C LEU A 19 15.19 5.05 14.10
N LYS A 20 15.42 5.62 15.29
CA LYS A 20 14.52 6.60 15.93
C LYS A 20 14.36 7.87 15.07
N MET A 21 15.45 8.40 14.52
CA MET A 21 15.41 9.63 13.74
C MET A 21 14.78 9.41 12.37
N THR A 22 15.07 8.27 11.74
CA THR A 22 14.45 7.90 10.46
C THR A 22 12.94 7.74 10.61
N PHE A 23 12.47 7.17 11.73
CA PHE A 23 11.04 7.03 12.04
C PHE A 23 10.35 8.36 12.34
N LEU A 24 11.00 9.25 13.10
CA LEU A 24 10.45 10.59 13.34
C LEU A 24 10.41 11.44 12.06
N LEU A 25 11.40 11.27 11.16
CA LEU A 25 11.42 11.96 9.87
C LEU A 25 10.27 11.51 8.97
N SER A 26 9.98 10.20 8.90
CA SER A 26 8.88 9.70 8.07
C SER A 26 7.52 10.16 8.59
N ILE A 27 7.33 10.23 9.91
CA ILE A 27 6.15 10.85 10.54
C ILE A 27 6.05 12.33 10.15
N LEU A 28 7.13 13.10 10.28
CA LEU A 28 7.10 14.54 9.96
C LEU A 28 6.76 14.79 8.49
N VAL A 29 7.30 13.99 7.57
CA VAL A 29 6.97 14.08 6.14
C VAL A 29 5.49 13.75 5.89
N LEU A 30 4.94 12.74 6.58
CA LEU A 30 3.52 12.41 6.48
C LEU A 30 2.66 13.61 6.92
N GLU A 31 2.93 14.15 8.10
CA GLU A 31 2.18 15.27 8.69
C GLU A 31 2.25 16.52 7.81
N LEU A 32 3.41 16.85 7.25
CA LEU A 32 3.55 17.97 6.32
C LEU A 32 2.73 17.78 5.05
N GLY A 33 2.73 16.58 4.46
CA GLY A 33 1.90 16.28 3.30
C GLY A 33 0.42 16.40 3.62
N SER A 34 0.01 15.92 4.80
CA SER A 34 -1.39 15.95 5.26
C SER A 34 -1.84 17.39 5.51
N LEU A 35 -0.97 18.23 6.07
CA LEU A 35 -1.19 19.67 6.23
C LEU A 35 -1.40 20.35 4.87
N ILE A 36 -0.54 20.06 3.89
CA ILE A 36 -0.66 20.61 2.53
C ILE A 36 -1.97 20.18 1.88
N CYS A 37 -2.39 18.92 2.08
CA CYS A 37 -3.70 18.45 1.62
C CYS A 37 -4.85 19.21 2.29
N ALA A 38 -4.75 19.46 3.59
CA ALA A 38 -5.80 20.10 4.38
C ALA A 38 -6.04 21.56 3.97
N VAL A 39 -4.98 22.30 3.61
CA VAL A 39 -5.08 23.71 3.21
C VAL A 39 -5.10 23.93 1.70
N ALA A 40 -5.24 22.85 0.90
CA ALA A 40 -5.11 22.92 -0.55
C ALA A 40 -6.24 23.76 -1.20
N PRO A 41 -5.94 24.89 -1.84
CA PRO A 41 -6.96 25.72 -2.50
C PRO A 41 -7.28 25.24 -3.93
N ASN A 42 -6.47 24.33 -4.48
CA ASN A 42 -6.61 23.82 -5.83
C ASN A 42 -6.14 22.36 -5.92
N SER A 43 -6.54 21.68 -7.01
CA SER A 43 -6.25 20.26 -7.24
C SER A 43 -4.75 19.96 -7.35
N THR A 44 -3.95 20.89 -7.85
CA THR A 44 -2.49 20.67 -8.01
C THR A 44 -1.79 20.64 -6.64
N THR A 45 -2.14 21.56 -5.74
CA THR A 45 -1.65 21.57 -4.36
C THR A 45 -2.10 20.32 -3.60
N LEU A 46 -3.32 19.85 -3.82
CA LEU A 46 -3.82 18.61 -3.22
C LEU A 46 -3.03 17.38 -3.70
N ILE A 47 -2.74 17.30 -5.00
CA ILE A 47 -1.92 16.23 -5.58
C ILE A 47 -0.51 16.25 -5.00
N ALA A 48 0.11 17.43 -4.90
CA ALA A 48 1.44 17.59 -4.30
C ALA A 48 1.46 17.17 -2.82
N GLY A 49 0.45 17.58 -2.05
CA GLY A 49 0.27 17.16 -0.67
C GLY A 49 0.16 15.64 -0.54
N ARG A 50 -0.67 14.99 -1.37
CA ARG A 50 -0.84 13.52 -1.38
C ARG A 50 0.45 12.79 -1.77
N ALA A 51 1.27 13.38 -2.65
CA ALA A 51 2.57 12.84 -2.99
C ALA A 51 3.53 12.85 -1.78
N ILE A 52 3.57 13.96 -1.04
CA ILE A 52 4.39 14.13 0.17
C ILE A 52 3.88 13.21 1.30
N SER A 53 2.57 13.16 1.56
CA SER A 53 1.99 12.24 2.55
C SER A 53 2.34 10.79 2.23
N GLY A 54 2.22 10.39 0.97
CA GLY A 54 2.55 9.04 0.55
C GLY A 54 4.03 8.69 0.69
N LEU A 55 4.93 9.66 0.54
CA LEU A 55 6.36 9.49 0.83
C LEU A 55 6.60 9.22 2.33
N GLY A 56 5.93 9.96 3.21
CA GLY A 56 6.02 9.76 4.66
C GLY A 56 5.43 8.42 5.10
N ALA A 57 4.25 8.06 4.58
CA ALA A 57 3.58 6.79 4.85
C ALA A 57 4.44 5.56 4.51
N ALA A 58 5.21 5.63 3.40
CA ALA A 58 6.16 4.59 3.04
C ALA A 58 7.23 4.37 4.12
N GLY A 59 7.75 5.45 4.69
CA GLY A 59 8.75 5.38 5.72
C GLY A 59 8.22 4.82 7.02
N ILE A 60 7.02 5.23 7.43
CA ILE A 60 6.37 4.72 8.63
C ILE A 60 6.13 3.21 8.50
N GLY A 61 5.54 2.76 7.38
CA GLY A 61 5.29 1.33 7.16
C GLY A 61 6.56 0.48 7.22
N THR A 62 7.58 0.85 6.43
CA THR A 62 8.87 0.13 6.40
C THR A 62 9.60 0.19 7.74
N GLY A 63 9.54 1.33 8.42
CA GLY A 63 10.17 1.58 9.71
C GLY A 63 9.55 0.77 10.83
N ALA A 64 8.22 0.67 10.86
CA ALA A 64 7.51 -0.04 11.91
C ALA A 64 7.83 -1.56 11.85
N TYR A 65 7.88 -2.15 10.64
CA TYR A 65 8.38 -3.53 10.45
C TYR A 65 9.85 -3.68 10.86
N THR A 66 10.70 -2.70 10.54
CA THR A 66 12.12 -2.73 10.90
C THR A 66 12.33 -2.64 12.41
N ILE A 67 11.57 -1.81 13.12
CA ILE A 67 11.62 -1.68 14.59
C ILE A 67 11.25 -3.02 15.25
N ILE A 68 10.19 -3.69 14.80
CA ILE A 68 9.82 -5.02 15.31
C ILE A 68 10.96 -6.01 15.10
N ALA A 69 11.59 -5.99 13.93
CA ALA A 69 12.70 -6.89 13.64
C ALA A 69 13.86 -6.74 14.64
N PHE A 70 14.07 -5.55 15.22
CA PHE A 70 15.12 -5.32 16.22
C PHE A 70 14.66 -5.52 17.67
N VAL A 71 13.39 -5.25 17.98
CA VAL A 71 12.88 -5.26 19.38
C VAL A 71 12.24 -6.59 19.76
N ALA A 72 11.61 -7.30 18.81
CA ALA A 72 10.85 -8.50 19.11
C ALA A 72 11.67 -9.78 18.89
N GLU A 73 11.50 -10.73 19.82
CA GLU A 73 11.99 -12.11 19.70
C GLU A 73 11.46 -12.75 18.41
N PRO A 74 12.27 -13.54 17.66
CA PRO A 74 11.89 -14.10 16.35
C PRO A 74 10.54 -14.81 16.33
N ARG A 75 10.20 -15.54 17.40
CA ARG A 75 8.93 -16.27 17.51
C ARG A 75 7.70 -15.35 17.64
N LYS A 76 7.86 -14.13 18.15
CA LYS A 76 6.76 -13.17 18.37
C LYS A 76 6.66 -12.11 17.27
N ARG A 77 7.63 -12.05 16.35
CA ARG A 77 7.63 -11.08 15.24
C ARG A 77 6.36 -11.15 14.41
N ALA A 78 5.88 -12.35 14.10
CA ALA A 78 4.63 -12.55 13.36
C ALA A 78 3.43 -11.93 14.10
N MET A 79 3.32 -12.09 15.42
CA MET A 79 2.27 -11.46 16.22
C MET A 79 2.34 -9.93 16.18
N PHE A 80 3.52 -9.34 16.37
CA PHE A 80 3.67 -7.89 16.35
C PHE A 80 3.45 -7.30 14.95
N THR A 81 3.91 -7.98 13.90
CA THR A 81 3.61 -7.61 12.49
C THR A 81 2.09 -7.66 12.25
N GLY A 82 1.42 -8.67 12.82
CA GLY A 82 -0.04 -8.81 12.89
C GLY A 82 -0.71 -7.55 13.40
N ILE A 83 -0.30 -7.11 14.59
CA ILE A 83 -0.81 -5.91 15.28
C ILE A 83 -0.53 -4.62 14.48
N ILE A 84 0.60 -4.52 13.78
CA ILE A 84 0.84 -3.35 12.90
C ILE A 84 -0.18 -3.30 11.76
N GLY A 85 -0.48 -4.43 11.11
CA GLY A 85 -1.48 -4.43 10.04
C GLY A 85 -2.89 -4.14 10.54
N GLU A 86 -3.18 -4.37 11.82
CA GLU A 86 -4.43 -3.95 12.45
C GLU A 86 -4.60 -2.42 12.41
N SER A 87 -3.52 -1.66 12.64
CA SER A 87 -3.58 -0.20 12.62
C SER A 87 -4.08 0.35 11.27
N TYR A 88 -3.79 -0.34 10.17
CA TYR A 88 -4.32 0.00 8.85
C TYR A 88 -5.82 -0.26 8.75
N GLY A 89 -6.26 -1.40 9.27
CA GLY A 89 -7.68 -1.76 9.38
C GLY A 89 -8.48 -0.78 10.23
N PHE A 90 -7.99 -0.48 11.42
CA PHE A 90 -8.64 0.45 12.35
C PHE A 90 -8.65 1.89 11.80
N ALA A 91 -7.54 2.34 11.20
CA ALA A 91 -7.49 3.64 10.53
C ALA A 91 -8.51 3.72 9.38
N SER A 92 -8.64 2.68 8.56
CA SER A 92 -9.59 2.68 7.44
C SER A 92 -11.07 2.69 7.87
N VAL A 93 -11.38 2.20 9.07
CA VAL A 93 -12.72 2.26 9.67
C VAL A 93 -12.96 3.60 10.38
N ALA A 94 -11.93 4.13 11.06
CA ALA A 94 -12.02 5.39 11.81
C ALA A 94 -11.93 6.64 10.92
N GLU A 95 -11.19 6.59 9.80
CA GLU A 95 -10.98 7.72 8.88
C GLU A 95 -12.29 8.29 8.31
N PRO A 96 -13.25 7.48 7.82
CA PRO A 96 -14.53 8.00 7.34
C PRO A 96 -15.40 8.58 8.47
N LEU A 97 -15.40 7.94 9.65
CA LEU A 97 -16.19 8.37 10.81
C LEU A 97 -15.69 9.71 11.37
N ILE A 98 -14.38 9.87 11.46
CA ILE A 98 -13.74 11.07 11.98
C ILE A 98 -13.67 12.16 10.90
N GLY A 99 -13.35 11.82 9.65
CA GLY A 99 -13.27 12.78 8.53
C GLY A 99 -14.61 13.40 8.15
N GLY A 100 -15.71 12.65 8.29
CA GLY A 100 -17.07 13.16 8.12
C GLY A 100 -17.48 14.18 9.19
N VAL A 101 -16.98 14.02 10.42
CA VAL A 101 -17.24 14.93 11.55
C VAL A 101 -16.28 16.14 11.54
N LEU A 102 -15.00 15.93 11.22
CA LEU A 102 -13.97 16.97 11.15
C LEU A 102 -14.09 17.90 9.94
N SER A 103 -14.76 17.49 8.86
CA SER A 103 -15.13 18.42 7.77
C SER A 103 -16.02 19.58 8.25
N ARG A 104 -16.53 19.54 9.49
CA ARG A 104 -17.34 20.61 10.08
C ARG A 104 -16.58 21.54 11.05
N GLN A 105 -15.37 21.20 11.51
CA GLN A 105 -14.61 22.04 12.46
C GLN A 105 -13.08 21.88 12.28
N GLY A 106 -12.37 22.99 12.05
CA GLY A 106 -10.91 23.03 11.84
C GLY A 106 -10.10 23.01 13.15
N VAL A 107 -8.90 22.41 13.13
CA VAL A 107 -8.03 22.25 14.32
C VAL A 107 -6.57 22.68 14.06
N VAL A 108 -5.91 23.14 15.12
CA VAL A 108 -4.65 23.91 15.21
C VAL A 108 -3.38 23.04 15.37
N ALA A 109 -2.25 23.51 14.84
CA ALA A 109 -0.95 22.81 14.69
C ALA A 109 0.12 23.11 15.78
N ALA A 110 1.13 22.22 15.91
CA ALA A 110 2.30 22.36 16.80
C ALA A 110 3.65 22.33 16.03
N LYS A 111 4.67 23.06 16.50
CA LYS A 111 5.94 23.39 15.78
C LYS A 111 7.17 22.53 16.18
N PRO A 112 8.06 22.13 15.24
CA PRO A 112 9.33 21.44 15.54
C PRO A 112 10.63 22.26 15.26
N VAL A 113 11.79 21.70 15.69
CA VAL A 113 13.14 22.30 15.84
C VAL A 113 14.14 21.80 14.75
N PRO A 114 15.17 22.57 14.32
CA PRO A 114 15.91 22.31 13.07
C PRO A 114 17.24 21.52 13.19
N ALA A 115 17.64 20.81 12.12
CA ALA A 115 18.98 20.20 11.95
C ALA A 115 19.41 20.08 10.46
N SER A 116 20.72 20.17 10.21
CA SER A 116 21.40 20.41 8.91
C SER A 116 21.22 19.33 7.80
N TRP A 117 21.41 19.76 6.54
CA TRP A 117 20.87 19.18 5.29
C TRP A 117 21.87 18.42 4.39
N LYS A 118 23.17 18.72 4.46
CA LYS A 118 24.14 18.30 3.42
C LYS A 118 24.49 16.81 3.40
N GLU A 119 24.52 16.14 4.56
CA GLU A 119 24.87 14.71 4.64
C GLU A 119 23.65 13.80 4.42
N LYS A 120 22.42 14.32 4.59
CA LYS A 120 21.15 13.61 4.37
C LYS A 120 20.85 13.37 2.89
N LEU A 121 21.27 14.29 2.02
CA LEU A 121 21.05 14.21 0.56
C LEU A 121 21.98 13.19 -0.14
N LEU A 122 23.17 12.93 0.41
CA LEU A 122 24.20 12.15 -0.27
C LEU A 122 23.98 10.62 -0.20
N GLN A 123 23.11 10.15 0.70
CA GLN A 123 22.79 8.72 0.88
C GLN A 123 21.45 8.30 0.26
N MET A 124 20.68 9.23 -0.30
CA MET A 124 19.43 8.94 -1.00
C MET A 124 19.74 8.69 -2.48
N ASP A 125 19.26 7.58 -3.04
CA ASP A 125 19.28 7.37 -4.50
C ASP A 125 18.16 8.19 -5.16
N ILE A 126 18.31 9.51 -5.12
CA ILE A 126 17.32 10.50 -5.60
C ILE A 126 17.07 10.30 -7.10
N VAL A 127 18.08 9.86 -7.84
CA VAL A 127 17.98 9.56 -9.26
C VAL A 127 17.11 8.32 -9.49
N GLY A 128 17.40 7.21 -8.81
CA GLY A 128 16.56 5.99 -8.89
C GLY A 128 15.12 6.25 -8.47
N ILE A 129 14.93 7.07 -7.42
CA ILE A 129 13.62 7.56 -6.95
C ILE A 129 12.89 8.35 -8.05
N ALA A 130 13.55 9.34 -8.66
CA ALA A 130 12.92 10.18 -9.67
C ALA A 130 12.52 9.36 -10.91
N MET A 131 13.35 8.38 -11.27
CA MET A 131 13.10 7.50 -12.41
C MET A 131 11.94 6.54 -12.16
N ILE A 132 11.87 5.87 -11.00
CA ILE A 132 10.75 4.96 -10.71
C ILE A 132 9.42 5.74 -10.61
N MET A 133 9.47 6.93 -10.01
CA MET A 133 8.30 7.82 -9.95
C MET A 133 7.88 8.28 -11.35
N GLY A 134 8.83 8.67 -12.20
CA GLY A 134 8.58 9.05 -13.59
C GLY A 134 7.99 7.91 -14.42
N ALA A 135 8.50 6.68 -14.28
CA ALA A 135 7.97 5.49 -14.95
C ALA A 135 6.53 5.22 -14.54
N VAL A 136 6.26 5.22 -13.23
CA VAL A 136 4.91 4.96 -12.71
C VAL A 136 3.92 6.03 -13.18
N VAL A 137 4.28 7.31 -13.11
CA VAL A 137 3.43 8.42 -13.56
C VAL A 137 3.13 8.34 -15.05
N THR A 138 4.14 8.11 -15.88
CA THR A 138 3.96 8.00 -17.33
C THR A 138 3.07 6.81 -17.72
N TYR A 139 3.24 5.67 -17.05
CA TYR A 139 2.39 4.50 -17.24
C TYR A 139 0.93 4.74 -16.86
N ILE A 140 0.67 5.33 -15.68
CA ILE A 140 -0.70 5.61 -15.23
C ILE A 140 -1.36 6.61 -16.18
N LEU A 141 -0.67 7.69 -16.56
CA LEU A 141 -1.23 8.69 -17.47
C LEU A 141 -1.57 8.07 -18.83
N ALA A 142 -0.75 7.13 -19.31
CA ALA A 142 -1.06 6.40 -20.53
C ALA A 142 -2.37 5.61 -20.41
N LEU A 143 -2.54 4.86 -19.31
CA LEU A 143 -3.75 4.09 -19.05
C LEU A 143 -4.99 4.96 -18.78
N GLN A 144 -4.80 6.11 -18.13
CA GLN A 144 -5.89 7.04 -17.80
C GLN A 144 -6.41 7.76 -19.05
N TYR A 145 -5.51 8.12 -19.97
CA TYR A 145 -5.91 8.75 -21.23
C TYR A 145 -6.37 7.72 -22.27
N GLY A 146 -5.74 6.55 -22.30
CA GLY A 146 -6.06 5.47 -23.24
C GLY A 146 -7.48 4.94 -23.06
N GLY A 147 -8.31 5.12 -24.09
CA GLY A 147 -9.66 4.57 -24.12
C GLY A 147 -10.72 5.37 -23.36
N GLN A 148 -10.34 6.46 -22.69
CA GLN A 148 -11.26 7.39 -22.03
C GLN A 148 -11.26 8.75 -22.73
N SER A 149 -10.15 9.50 -22.64
CA SER A 149 -10.04 10.83 -23.23
C SER A 149 -9.35 10.85 -24.60
N LYS A 150 -8.51 9.84 -24.88
CA LYS A 150 -7.76 9.73 -26.14
C LYS A 150 -7.81 8.30 -26.65
N ALA A 151 -7.85 8.14 -27.98
CA ALA A 151 -7.71 6.84 -28.61
C ALA A 151 -6.36 6.23 -28.24
N TRP A 152 -6.31 4.91 -28.07
CA TRP A 152 -5.08 4.16 -27.79
C TRP A 152 -3.98 4.40 -28.83
N ASN A 153 -4.36 4.66 -30.08
CA ASN A 153 -3.45 4.97 -31.17
C ASN A 153 -3.00 6.46 -31.20
N SER A 154 -3.34 7.25 -30.18
CA SER A 154 -2.90 8.64 -30.09
C SER A 154 -1.41 8.71 -29.81
N ALA A 155 -0.70 9.59 -30.51
CA ALA A 155 0.73 9.85 -30.30
C ALA A 155 1.08 10.14 -28.83
N GLN A 156 0.17 10.75 -28.07
CA GLN A 156 0.41 11.03 -26.65
C GLN A 156 0.34 9.77 -25.77
N VAL A 157 -0.58 8.84 -26.03
CA VAL A 157 -0.70 7.58 -25.28
C VAL A 157 0.49 6.67 -25.60
N ILE A 158 0.81 6.52 -26.88
CA ILE A 158 1.97 5.75 -27.33
C ILE A 158 3.26 6.37 -26.79
N GLY A 159 3.40 7.70 -26.85
CA GLY A 159 4.57 8.42 -26.33
C GLY A 159 4.78 8.19 -24.83
N LEU A 160 3.70 8.19 -24.02
CA LEU A 160 3.77 7.89 -22.59
C LEU A 160 4.15 6.43 -22.31
N LEU A 161 3.65 5.46 -23.10
CA LEU A 161 4.02 4.05 -22.97
C LEU A 161 5.48 3.80 -23.36
N VAL A 162 5.95 4.42 -24.44
CA VAL A 162 7.35 4.35 -24.86
C VAL A 162 8.25 5.00 -23.81
N ALA A 163 7.88 6.17 -23.29
CA ALA A 163 8.61 6.83 -22.21
C ALA A 163 8.69 5.94 -20.96
N PHE A 164 7.61 5.27 -20.58
CA PHE A 164 7.60 4.30 -19.48
C PHE A 164 8.63 3.17 -19.69
N VAL A 165 8.62 2.53 -20.87
CA VAL A 165 9.56 1.45 -21.20
C VAL A 165 11.00 1.95 -21.20
N VAL A 166 11.27 3.11 -21.79
CA VAL A 166 12.60 3.71 -21.80
C VAL A 166 13.08 4.03 -20.39
N ILE A 167 12.25 4.68 -19.56
CA ILE A 167 12.61 4.99 -18.17
C ILE A 167 12.90 3.71 -17.37
N LEU A 168 12.12 2.63 -17.58
CA LEU A 168 12.41 1.33 -16.95
C LEU A 168 13.75 0.75 -17.39
N ILE A 169 14.08 0.80 -18.68
CA ILE A 169 15.37 0.32 -19.19
C ILE A 169 16.52 1.12 -18.57
N VAL A 170 16.42 2.46 -18.58
CA VAL A 170 17.46 3.31 -17.99
C VAL A 170 17.55 3.09 -16.48
N PHE A 171 16.42 2.88 -15.79
CA PHE A 171 16.39 2.55 -14.36
C PHE A 171 17.10 1.22 -14.08
N CYS A 172 16.81 0.17 -14.87
CA CYS A 172 17.50 -1.12 -14.75
C CYS A 172 19.01 -1.01 -14.97
N VAL A 173 19.44 -0.16 -15.92
CA VAL A 173 20.87 0.12 -16.16
C VAL A 173 21.47 0.88 -14.97
N TRP A 174 20.81 1.93 -14.48
CA TRP A 174 21.22 2.73 -13.32
C TRP A 174 21.40 1.87 -12.06
N GLU A 175 20.41 1.02 -11.77
CA GLU A 175 20.42 0.07 -10.66
C GLU A 175 21.60 -0.91 -10.76
N ARG A 176 21.93 -1.36 -11.98
CA ARG A 176 23.07 -2.26 -12.22
C ARG A 176 24.40 -1.57 -11.93
N PHE A 177 24.52 -0.27 -12.18
CA PHE A 177 25.70 0.53 -11.84
C PHE A 177 25.79 0.82 -10.33
N GLN A 178 24.68 0.99 -9.63
CA GLN A 178 24.65 1.31 -8.19
C GLN A 178 24.99 0.13 -7.24
N ARG A 179 24.98 -1.12 -7.71
CA ARG A 179 25.36 -2.34 -6.94
C ARG A 179 24.74 -2.41 -5.53
N GLU A 180 25.50 -2.17 -4.46
CA GLU A 180 25.00 -2.25 -3.06
C GLU A 180 24.21 -1.01 -2.62
N ARG A 181 24.26 0.07 -3.41
CA ARG A 181 23.45 1.27 -3.24
C ARG A 181 22.18 1.25 -4.10
N ALA A 182 21.93 0.17 -4.85
CA ALA A 182 20.78 0.00 -5.75
C ALA A 182 19.46 -0.18 -4.98
N MET A 183 18.37 0.48 -5.40
CA MET A 183 17.03 0.39 -4.77
C MET A 183 16.49 -1.04 -4.81
N VAL A 184 16.80 -1.78 -5.85
CA VAL A 184 16.41 -3.16 -6.03
C VAL A 184 17.68 -3.99 -6.07
N ILE A 185 18.02 -4.64 -4.95
CA ILE A 185 19.29 -5.37 -4.85
C ILE A 185 19.26 -6.58 -5.81
N PRO A 186 20.03 -6.60 -6.91
CA PRO A 186 19.85 -7.58 -7.99
C PRO A 186 20.13 -9.03 -7.57
N ARG A 187 20.90 -9.22 -6.49
CA ARG A 187 21.20 -10.56 -5.93
C ARG A 187 19.98 -11.26 -5.33
N LEU A 188 18.99 -10.50 -4.84
CA LEU A 188 17.78 -11.07 -4.27
C LEU A 188 16.94 -11.79 -5.33
N PHE A 189 16.91 -11.27 -6.56
CA PHE A 189 16.22 -11.90 -7.69
C PHE A 189 16.86 -13.22 -8.16
N LYS A 190 18.13 -13.48 -7.80
CA LYS A 190 18.77 -14.78 -8.08
C LYS A 190 18.26 -15.89 -7.16
N GLN A 191 17.61 -15.56 -6.04
CA GLN A 191 17.02 -16.54 -5.14
C GLN A 191 15.63 -16.92 -5.67
N ARG A 192 15.46 -18.18 -6.10
CA ARG A 192 14.17 -18.72 -6.57
C ARG A 192 13.03 -18.45 -5.59
N THR A 193 13.29 -18.56 -4.29
CA THR A 193 12.30 -18.30 -3.23
C THR A 193 11.76 -16.88 -3.28
N VAL A 194 12.60 -15.88 -3.55
CA VAL A 194 12.18 -14.47 -3.64
C VAL A 194 11.34 -14.27 -4.91
N GLY A 195 11.79 -14.78 -6.05
CA GLY A 195 11.06 -14.69 -7.32
C GLY A 195 9.65 -15.32 -7.25
N ILE A 196 9.55 -16.54 -6.72
CA ILE A 196 8.26 -17.22 -6.51
C ILE A 196 7.38 -16.43 -5.55
N SER A 197 7.95 -15.90 -4.47
CA SER A 197 7.20 -15.11 -3.49
C SER A 197 6.65 -13.82 -4.10
N CYS A 198 7.43 -13.11 -4.92
CA CYS A 198 6.98 -11.92 -5.63
C CYS A 198 5.81 -12.22 -6.56
N ILE A 199 5.89 -13.30 -7.35
CA ILE A 199 4.81 -13.71 -8.26
C ILE A 199 3.54 -14.05 -7.46
N CYS A 200 3.65 -14.87 -6.42
CA CYS A 200 2.51 -15.23 -5.57
C CYS A 200 1.88 -13.99 -4.92
N THR A 201 2.69 -13.08 -4.36
CA THR A 201 2.19 -11.85 -3.74
C THR A 201 1.56 -10.91 -4.75
N PHE A 202 2.09 -10.81 -5.98
CA PHE A 202 1.51 -9.99 -7.03
C PHE A 202 0.07 -10.40 -7.35
N PHE A 203 -0.17 -11.70 -7.62
CA PHE A 203 -1.51 -12.20 -7.91
C PHE A 203 -2.44 -12.12 -6.69
N PHE A 204 -1.93 -12.45 -5.50
CA PHE A 204 -2.71 -12.41 -4.27
C PHE A 204 -3.14 -10.98 -3.92
N SER A 205 -2.20 -10.03 -3.86
CA SER A 205 -2.50 -8.62 -3.57
C SER A 205 -3.36 -7.98 -4.67
N GLY A 206 -3.16 -8.35 -5.93
CA GLY A 206 -4.00 -7.88 -7.04
C GLY A 206 -5.48 -8.23 -6.83
N SER A 207 -5.78 -9.46 -6.41
CA SER A 207 -7.17 -9.88 -6.13
C SER A 207 -7.82 -9.05 -5.01
N TYR A 208 -7.07 -8.79 -3.93
CA TYR A 208 -7.55 -8.04 -2.77
C TYR A 208 -7.92 -6.59 -3.13
N PHE A 209 -7.00 -5.87 -3.78
CA PHE A 209 -7.26 -4.49 -4.16
C PHE A 209 -8.37 -4.37 -5.21
N LEU A 210 -8.48 -5.33 -6.13
CA LEU A 210 -9.57 -5.33 -7.11
C LEU A 210 -10.93 -5.37 -6.43
N VAL A 211 -11.13 -6.25 -5.44
CA VAL A 211 -12.40 -6.34 -4.72
C VAL A 211 -12.70 -5.06 -3.93
N ILE A 212 -11.70 -4.48 -3.25
CA ILE A 212 -11.87 -3.22 -2.51
C ILE A 212 -12.33 -2.07 -3.39
N TYR A 213 -11.85 -1.98 -4.63
CA TYR A 213 -12.27 -0.94 -5.57
C TYR A 213 -13.58 -1.28 -6.28
N TYR A 214 -13.78 -2.54 -6.66
CA TYR A 214 -14.93 -2.96 -7.45
C TYR A 214 -16.23 -2.93 -6.65
N LEU A 215 -16.20 -3.35 -5.39
CA LEU A 215 -17.39 -3.45 -4.55
C LEU A 215 -18.09 -2.09 -4.29
N PRO A 216 -17.37 -0.99 -4.02
CA PRO A 216 -18.00 0.33 -3.93
C PRO A 216 -18.43 0.85 -5.29
N VAL A 217 -17.69 0.56 -6.37
CA VAL A 217 -18.14 0.92 -7.73
C VAL A 217 -19.46 0.22 -8.07
N TYR A 218 -19.57 -1.08 -7.80
CA TYR A 218 -20.80 -1.86 -7.95
C TYR A 218 -21.95 -1.28 -7.13
N SER A 219 -21.71 -0.98 -5.85
CA SER A 219 -22.71 -0.39 -4.96
C SER A 219 -23.20 0.99 -5.43
N GLN A 220 -22.31 1.80 -6.03
CA GLN A 220 -22.64 3.12 -6.55
C GLN A 220 -23.35 3.05 -7.90
N SER A 221 -22.90 2.17 -8.81
CA SER A 221 -23.40 2.10 -10.18
C SER A 221 -24.67 1.26 -10.33
N VAL A 222 -24.79 0.16 -9.58
CA VAL A 222 -25.90 -0.80 -9.72
C VAL A 222 -27.00 -0.49 -8.72
N GLU A 223 -26.63 -0.23 -7.47
CA GLU A 223 -27.60 0.01 -6.39
C GLU A 223 -27.92 1.51 -6.18
N ASN A 224 -27.34 2.40 -7.00
CA ASN A 224 -27.46 3.86 -6.89
C ASN A 224 -27.17 4.41 -5.47
N SER A 225 -26.26 3.73 -4.74
CA SER A 225 -25.88 4.11 -3.39
C SER A 225 -25.11 5.43 -3.39
N SER A 226 -25.32 6.27 -2.37
CA SER A 226 -24.43 7.42 -2.17
C SER A 226 -23.00 6.94 -1.85
N PRO A 227 -21.95 7.73 -2.16
CA PRO A 227 -20.56 7.37 -1.86
C PRO A 227 -20.34 6.99 -0.39
N ALA A 228 -20.94 7.74 0.55
CA ALA A 228 -20.83 7.46 1.98
C ALA A 228 -21.49 6.12 2.38
N MET A 229 -22.63 5.77 1.77
CA MET A 229 -23.30 4.50 2.04
C MET A 229 -22.55 3.32 1.41
N SER A 230 -22.00 3.52 0.21
CA SER A 230 -21.13 2.57 -0.49
C SER A 230 -19.84 2.26 0.29
N ASP A 231 -19.26 3.25 0.97
CA ASP A 231 -18.09 3.02 1.81
C ASP A 231 -18.47 2.24 3.09
N GLY A 232 -19.62 2.56 3.69
CA GLY A 232 -20.16 1.79 4.81
C GLY A 232 -20.38 0.31 4.45
N LYS A 233 -20.72 0.04 3.19
CA LYS A 233 -20.91 -1.30 2.63
C LYS A 233 -19.62 -2.12 2.51
N ASN A 234 -18.45 -1.49 2.56
CA ASN A 234 -17.14 -2.15 2.56
C ASN A 234 -16.63 -2.50 3.97
N LEU A 235 -17.24 -1.96 5.03
CA LEU A 235 -16.82 -2.19 6.41
C LEU A 235 -16.74 -3.66 6.82
N PRO A 236 -17.68 -4.56 6.44
CA PRO A 236 -17.61 -5.97 6.82
C PRO A 236 -16.33 -6.65 6.33
N LEU A 237 -15.95 -6.39 5.07
CA LEU A 237 -14.70 -6.88 4.48
C LEU A 237 -13.48 -6.38 5.29
N ILE A 238 -13.40 -5.08 5.53
CA ILE A 238 -12.25 -4.44 6.21
C ILE A 238 -12.12 -4.98 7.65
N MET A 239 -13.22 -5.06 8.38
CA MET A 239 -13.24 -5.59 9.75
C MET A 239 -12.80 -7.06 9.79
N ALA A 240 -13.30 -7.88 8.86
CA ALA A 240 -12.93 -9.28 8.76
C ALA A 240 -11.43 -9.46 8.45
N VAL A 241 -10.88 -8.68 7.50
CA VAL A 241 -9.44 -8.66 7.20
C VAL A 241 -8.63 -8.32 8.46
N THR A 242 -9.03 -7.27 9.15
CA THR A 242 -8.33 -6.74 10.34
C THR A 242 -8.21 -7.80 11.43
N LEU A 243 -9.33 -8.43 11.79
CA LEU A 243 -9.35 -9.49 12.81
C LEU A 243 -8.57 -10.73 12.37
N ALA A 244 -8.65 -11.08 11.09
CA ALA A 244 -7.97 -12.23 10.52
C ALA A 244 -6.44 -12.07 10.45
N MET A 245 -5.94 -10.84 10.31
CA MET A 245 -4.50 -10.56 10.35
C MET A 245 -3.91 -10.82 11.75
N ILE A 246 -4.64 -10.42 12.81
CA ILE A 246 -4.21 -10.66 14.20
C ILE A 246 -4.18 -12.16 14.50
N SER A 247 -5.27 -12.86 14.15
CA SER A 247 -5.36 -14.30 14.39
C SER A 247 -4.30 -15.07 13.63
N SER A 248 -3.96 -14.65 12.41
CA SER A 248 -2.84 -15.21 11.64
C SER A 248 -1.49 -14.98 12.31
N GLY A 249 -1.21 -13.76 12.78
CA GLY A 249 0.03 -13.45 13.50
C GLY A 249 0.20 -14.27 14.77
N VAL A 250 -0.88 -14.46 15.54
CA VAL A 250 -0.91 -15.31 16.75
C VAL A 250 -0.71 -16.79 16.38
N MET A 251 -1.45 -17.29 15.40
CA MET A 251 -1.38 -18.68 14.95
C MET A 251 0.01 -19.04 14.44
N ILE A 252 0.63 -18.18 13.63
CA ILE A 252 1.99 -18.36 13.12
C ILE A 252 3.01 -18.33 14.27
N SER A 253 2.86 -17.41 15.23
CA SER A 253 3.75 -17.33 16.40
C SER A 253 3.66 -18.57 17.32
N ALA A 254 2.47 -19.15 17.43
CA ALA A 254 2.22 -20.34 18.24
C ALA A 254 2.72 -21.62 17.54
N THR A 255 2.40 -21.79 16.25
CA THR A 255 2.59 -23.03 15.49
C THR A 255 3.86 -23.08 14.64
N GLY A 256 4.40 -21.93 14.22
CA GLY A 256 5.52 -21.83 13.27
C GLY A 256 5.16 -22.16 11.81
N LEU A 257 3.89 -22.43 11.49
CA LEU A 257 3.46 -22.97 10.19
C LEU A 257 3.17 -21.91 9.12
N VAL A 258 4.16 -21.03 8.88
CA VAL A 258 4.07 -19.88 7.96
C VAL A 258 3.53 -20.26 6.57
N SER A 259 4.08 -21.32 5.96
CA SER A 259 3.74 -21.74 4.59
C SER A 259 2.29 -22.26 4.48
N GLN A 260 1.84 -23.03 5.47
CA GLN A 260 0.50 -23.61 5.46
C GLN A 260 -0.57 -22.52 5.64
N THR A 261 -0.33 -21.57 6.55
CA THR A 261 -1.21 -20.43 6.76
C THR A 261 -1.41 -19.61 5.47
N LYS A 262 -0.34 -19.42 4.68
CA LYS A 262 -0.42 -18.75 3.37
C LYS A 262 -1.29 -19.51 2.37
N VAL A 263 -1.11 -20.83 2.26
CA VAL A 263 -1.88 -21.68 1.33
C VAL A 263 -3.36 -21.68 1.71
N VAL A 264 -3.67 -21.88 2.98
CA VAL A 264 -5.05 -21.88 3.49
C VAL A 264 -5.74 -20.54 3.21
N GLY A 265 -5.10 -19.41 3.55
CA GLY A 265 -5.66 -18.09 3.27
C GLY A 265 -5.86 -17.83 1.76
N SER A 266 -4.94 -18.32 0.92
CA SER A 266 -5.05 -18.21 -0.54
C SER A 266 -6.24 -18.99 -1.10
N ILE A 267 -6.48 -20.22 -0.62
CA ILE A 267 -7.63 -21.04 -1.04
C ILE A 267 -8.94 -20.36 -0.65
N ILE A 268 -9.05 -19.85 0.59
CA ILE A 268 -10.25 -19.14 1.06
C ILE A 268 -10.49 -17.88 0.22
N SER A 269 -9.43 -17.14 -0.11
CA SER A 269 -9.52 -15.92 -0.94
C SER A 269 -10.04 -16.23 -2.36
N ILE A 270 -9.62 -17.35 -2.94
CA ILE A 270 -10.09 -17.80 -4.26
C ILE A 270 -11.58 -18.15 -4.21
N ILE A 271 -12.00 -18.92 -3.20
CA ILE A 271 -13.41 -19.30 -3.01
C ILE A 271 -14.27 -18.03 -2.82
N ALA A 272 -13.83 -17.11 -1.97
CA ALA A 272 -14.54 -15.85 -1.75
C ALA A 272 -14.62 -14.98 -3.01
N SER A 273 -13.54 -14.91 -3.79
CA SER A 273 -13.55 -14.19 -5.08
C SER A 273 -14.54 -14.80 -6.07
N GLY A 274 -14.62 -16.13 -6.12
CA GLY A 274 -15.61 -16.85 -6.94
C GLY A 274 -17.05 -16.61 -6.48
N LEU A 275 -17.29 -16.53 -5.17
CA LEU A 275 -18.61 -16.19 -4.61
C LEU A 275 -18.99 -14.73 -4.88
N LEU A 276 -18.06 -13.79 -4.75
CA LEU A 276 -18.28 -12.38 -5.06
C LEU A 276 -18.57 -12.15 -6.55
N TYR A 277 -18.06 -13.02 -7.45
CA TYR A 277 -18.42 -12.99 -8.86
C TYR A 277 -19.89 -13.36 -9.12
N THR A 278 -20.53 -14.10 -8.22
CA THR A 278 -21.95 -14.50 -8.36
C THR A 278 -22.93 -13.45 -7.83
N LEU A 279 -22.44 -12.27 -7.43
CA LEU A 279 -23.31 -11.16 -7.02
C LEU A 279 -24.09 -10.63 -8.22
N ASP A 280 -25.42 -10.65 -8.08
CA ASP A 280 -26.39 -10.09 -9.02
C ASP A 280 -27.23 -9.00 -8.33
N VAL A 281 -28.01 -8.24 -9.10
CA VAL A 281 -28.81 -7.09 -8.64
C VAL A 281 -29.80 -7.49 -7.54
N ASP A 282 -30.29 -8.72 -7.56
CA ASP A 282 -31.27 -9.24 -6.59
C ASP A 282 -30.61 -9.94 -5.38
N THR A 283 -29.29 -9.81 -5.20
CA THR A 283 -28.59 -10.50 -4.11
C THR A 283 -28.97 -9.93 -2.75
N SER A 284 -29.33 -10.83 -1.82
CA SER A 284 -29.75 -10.46 -0.48
C SER A 284 -28.60 -9.94 0.40
N THR A 285 -28.94 -9.04 1.34
CA THR A 285 -27.97 -8.33 2.19
C THR A 285 -27.14 -9.24 3.09
N ASP A 286 -27.62 -10.44 3.41
CA ASP A 286 -26.90 -11.46 4.17
C ASP A 286 -25.82 -12.16 3.32
N LYS A 287 -26.10 -12.44 2.04
CA LYS A 287 -25.17 -13.17 1.15
C LYS A 287 -23.93 -12.35 0.85
N TRP A 288 -24.08 -11.10 0.41
CA TRP A 288 -22.93 -10.27 0.07
C TRP A 288 -22.07 -9.94 1.31
N ILE A 289 -22.65 -9.72 2.51
CA ILE A 289 -21.89 -9.59 3.77
C ILE A 289 -21.14 -10.88 4.10
N GLY A 290 -21.80 -12.04 3.97
CA GLY A 290 -21.16 -13.34 4.21
C GLY A 290 -19.95 -13.59 3.29
N TYR A 291 -20.07 -13.24 2.01
CA TYR A 291 -18.97 -13.37 1.04
C TYR A 291 -17.82 -12.41 1.34
N GLN A 292 -18.12 -11.19 1.76
CA GLN A 292 -17.12 -10.23 2.22
C GLN A 292 -16.37 -10.70 3.46
N ILE A 293 -17.06 -11.26 4.46
CA ILE A 293 -16.42 -11.77 5.67
C ILE A 293 -15.51 -12.94 5.33
N LEU A 294 -15.99 -13.88 4.51
CA LEU A 294 -15.18 -15.03 4.07
C LEU A 294 -13.92 -14.56 3.31
N GLY A 295 -14.08 -13.61 2.39
CA GLY A 295 -12.97 -13.02 1.67
C GLY A 295 -12.01 -12.31 2.61
N GLY A 296 -12.53 -11.51 3.54
CA GLY A 296 -11.71 -10.80 4.50
C GLY A 296 -10.87 -11.72 5.36
N ILE A 297 -11.42 -12.87 5.79
CA ILE A 297 -10.66 -13.91 6.50
C ILE A 297 -9.54 -14.48 5.61
N GLY A 298 -9.87 -14.84 4.36
CA GLY A 298 -8.89 -15.38 3.42
C GLY A 298 -7.73 -14.42 3.15
N TRP A 299 -8.05 -13.17 2.81
CA TRP A 299 -7.05 -12.15 2.53
C TRP A 299 -6.26 -11.82 3.81
N GLY A 300 -6.93 -11.56 4.94
CA GLY A 300 -6.29 -11.18 6.19
C GLY A 300 -5.31 -12.22 6.72
N ILE A 301 -5.64 -13.52 6.60
CA ILE A 301 -4.74 -14.59 7.06
C ILE A 301 -3.44 -14.65 6.24
N ALA A 302 -3.51 -14.43 4.93
CA ALA A 302 -2.37 -14.60 4.04
C ALA A 302 -1.64 -13.29 3.67
N PHE A 303 -2.21 -12.11 3.95
CA PHE A 303 -1.68 -10.81 3.49
C PHE A 303 -0.29 -10.47 4.04
N GLN A 304 -0.03 -10.72 5.32
CA GLN A 304 1.23 -10.33 5.97
C GLN A 304 2.32 -11.40 5.91
N VAL A 305 1.99 -12.63 5.51
CA VAL A 305 2.92 -13.75 5.51
C VAL A 305 4.20 -13.49 4.69
N PRO A 306 4.18 -12.79 3.55
CA PRO A 306 5.41 -12.46 2.80
C PRO A 306 6.36 -11.48 3.50
N ILE A 307 5.90 -10.80 4.56
CA ILE A 307 6.63 -9.75 5.30
C ILE A 307 7.23 -10.32 6.61
N MET A 308 6.76 -11.47 7.07
CA MET A 308 7.21 -12.17 8.29
C MET A 308 8.45 -13.03 8.04
#